data_AF-A0A6J4U1H7-F1
#
_entry.id   AF-A0A6J4U1H7-F1
#
_cell.length_a   1.000
_cell.length_b   1.000
_cell.length_c   1.000
_cell.angle_alpha   90.00
_cell.angle_beta   90.00
_cell.angle_gamma   90.00
#
_symmetry.space_group_name_H-M   'P 1'
#
loop_
_entity.id
_entity.type
_entity.pdbx_description
1 polymer ?
#
loop_
_entity_poly.entity_id
_entity_poly.type
_entity_poly.pdbx_seq_one_letter_code
_entity_poly.pdbx_strand_id
1 'polypeptide(L)'
;QKGYSFESGVSSGTFEPSNFSVNYYLTAMLFIVFDIEIVFLYPLAVNLDRLGTFGFIELCVFVAVLAIGYVYIWRKGALEWR
;
A
#
# COMPACT_ATOMS: atom_id res chain seq x y z
N GLN A 1 33.78 -16.17 14.07
CA GLN A 1 33.13 -15.58 12.87
C GLN A 1 32.20 -16.63 12.29
N LYS A 2 30.90 -16.56 12.58
CA LYS A 2 29.91 -17.56 12.17
C LYS A 2 28.97 -16.88 11.19
N GLY A 3 29.33 -16.94 9.91
CA GLY A 3 28.60 -16.36 8.78
C GLY A 3 28.32 -17.42 7.73
N TYR A 4 27.91 -18.61 8.15
CA TYR A 4 27.37 -19.59 7.21
C TYR A 4 25.90 -19.27 7.02
N SER A 5 25.54 -18.93 5.78
CA SER A 5 24.17 -18.90 5.31
C SER A 5 23.66 -20.34 5.25
N PHE A 6 22.43 -20.58 5.69
CA PHE A 6 21.91 -21.93 5.89
C PHE A 6 21.68 -22.64 4.55
N GLU A 7 22.49 -23.67 4.36
CA GLU A 7 22.59 -24.56 3.22
C GLU A 7 21.50 -25.64 3.31
N SER A 8 20.37 -25.45 2.63
CA SER A 8 19.62 -26.61 2.13
C SER A 8 20.28 -27.00 0.80
N GLY A 9 21.36 -27.75 0.95
CA GLY A 9 22.23 -28.39 -0.05
C GLY A 9 22.04 -28.04 -1.53
N VAL A 10 23.06 -27.35 -2.07
CA VAL A 10 23.44 -27.26 -3.50
C VAL A 10 22.55 -26.35 -4.37
N SER A 11 22.91 -25.06 -4.42
CA SER A 11 22.57 -24.19 -5.57
C SER A 11 23.75 -24.13 -6.56
N SER A 12 23.99 -25.22 -7.28
CA SER A 12 24.84 -25.20 -8.47
C SER A 12 23.99 -24.92 -9.71
N GLY A 13 23.27 -23.79 -9.69
CA GLY A 13 22.42 -23.33 -10.77
C GLY A 13 22.61 -21.84 -10.96
N THR A 14 22.64 -21.38 -12.22
CA THR A 14 22.62 -19.97 -12.59
C THR A 14 21.57 -19.24 -11.73
N PHE A 15 21.96 -18.12 -11.12
CA PHE A 15 21.05 -17.24 -10.39
C PHE A 15 19.88 -16.89 -11.33
N GLU A 16 18.75 -17.57 -11.18
CA GLU A 16 17.53 -17.17 -11.88
C GLU A 16 17.03 -15.92 -11.17
N PRO A 17 16.90 -14.78 -11.88
CA PRO A 17 16.30 -13.60 -11.27
C PRO A 17 14.88 -13.98 -10.87
N SER A 18 14.62 -14.03 -9.57
CA SER A 18 13.28 -14.31 -9.08
C SER A 18 12.36 -13.21 -9.61
N ASN A 19 11.41 -13.59 -10.45
CA ASN A 19 10.34 -12.74 -10.92
C ASN A 19 9.46 -12.35 -9.73
N PHE A 20 9.82 -11.25 -9.06
CA PHE A 20 9.00 -10.64 -8.04
C PHE A 20 7.64 -10.29 -8.64
N SER A 21 6.58 -10.84 -8.06
CA SER A 21 5.21 -10.57 -8.48
C SER A 21 4.90 -9.09 -8.30
N VAL A 22 4.39 -8.44 -9.36
CA VAL A 22 4.02 -7.00 -9.38
C VAL A 22 3.03 -6.63 -8.24
N ASN A 23 2.28 -7.61 -7.75
CA ASN A 23 1.34 -7.51 -6.63
C ASN A 23 1.95 -6.93 -5.35
N TYR A 24 3.21 -7.27 -5.04
CA TYR A 24 3.91 -6.73 -3.87
C TYR A 24 4.13 -5.22 -3.98
N TYR A 25 4.53 -4.76 -5.16
CA TYR A 25 4.75 -3.34 -5.43
C TYR A 25 3.44 -2.54 -5.35
N LEU A 26 2.36 -3.07 -5.94
CA LEU A 26 1.04 -2.41 -5.91
C LEU A 26 0.51 -2.26 -4.48
N THR A 27 0.70 -3.27 -3.63
CA THR A 27 0.30 -3.22 -2.22
C THR A 27 1.15 -2.20 -1.44
N ALA A 28 2.46 -2.17 -1.65
CA ALA A 28 3.34 -1.20 -1.01
C ALA A 28 3.03 0.24 -1.45
N MET A 29 2.79 0.46 -2.74
CA MET A 29 2.41 1.77 -3.27
C MET A 29 1.07 2.23 -2.71
N LEU A 30 0.08 1.34 -2.59
CA LEU A 30 -1.20 1.65 -1.94
C LEU A 30 -1.00 2.07 -0.47
N PHE A 31 -0.16 1.36 0.27
CA PHE A 31 0.13 1.70 1.67
C PHE A 31 0.77 3.09 1.80
N ILE A 32 1.73 3.42 0.92
CA ILE A 32 2.37 4.74 0.91
C ILE A 32 1.35 5.84 0.63
N VAL A 33 0.48 5.66 -0.37
CA VAL A 33 -0.56 6.64 -0.70
C VAL A 33 -1.53 6.78 0.48
N PHE A 34 -1.99 5.67 1.06
CA PHE A 34 -2.87 5.69 2.22
C PHE A 34 -2.28 6.42 3.42
N ASP A 35 -1.00 6.21 3.72
CA ASP A 35 -0.30 6.88 4.82
C ASP A 35 -0.21 8.40 4.58
N ILE A 36 0.14 8.80 3.35
CA ILE A 36 0.17 10.22 2.94
C ILE A 36 -1.22 10.86 3.07
N GLU A 37 -2.28 10.15 2.64
CA GLU A 37 -3.65 10.63 2.73
C GLU A 37 -4.10 10.83 4.20
N ILE A 38 -3.68 9.96 5.12
CA ILE A 38 -3.93 10.15 6.57
C ILE A 38 -3.23 11.40 7.10
N VAL A 39 -1.99 11.65 6.67
CA VAL A 39 -1.24 12.86 7.06
C VAL A 39 -1.98 14.12 6.62
N PHE A 40 -2.59 14.11 5.42
CA PHE A 40 -3.43 15.22 4.94
C PHE A 40 -4.77 15.32 5.68
N LEU A 41 -5.34 14.19 6.09
CA LEU A 41 -6.57 14.14 6.88
C LEU A 41 -6.39 14.68 8.29
N TYR A 42 -5.19 14.63 8.86
CA TYR A 42 -4.93 15.09 10.23
C TYR A 42 -5.29 16.57 10.48
N PRO A 43 -4.79 17.55 9.71
CA PRO A 43 -5.16 18.96 9.90
C PRO A 43 -6.65 19.21 9.61
N LEU A 44 -7.25 18.47 8.67
CA LEU A 44 -8.69 18.55 8.40
C LEU A 44 -9.50 18.07 9.62
N ALA A 45 -9.11 16.94 10.22
CA ALA A 45 -9.75 16.39 11.41
C ALA A 45 -9.64 17.33 12.62
N VAL A 46 -8.50 17.98 12.81
CA VAL A 46 -8.29 18.95 13.90
C VAL A 46 -9.14 20.22 13.72
N ASN A 47 -9.43 20.62 12.48
CA ASN A 47 -10.22 21.82 12.19
C ASN A 47 -11.69 21.52 11.83
N LEU A 48 -12.13 20.26 11.94
CA LEU A 48 -13.44 19.81 11.47
C LEU A 48 -14.59 20.59 12.13
N ASP A 49 -14.45 20.93 13.41
CA ASP A 49 -15.43 21.73 14.16
C ASP A 49 -15.68 23.12 13.57
N ARG A 50 -14.65 23.72 12.93
CA ARG A 50 -14.77 25.05 12.30
C ARG A 50 -15.31 24.98 10.88
N LEU A 51 -15.00 23.89 10.16
CA LEU A 51 -15.39 23.71 8.76
C LEU A 51 -16.81 23.15 8.61
N GLY A 52 -17.35 22.45 9.63
CA GLY A 52 -18.71 21.93 9.63
C GLY A 52 -18.99 21.04 8.41
N THR A 53 -20.05 21.36 7.66
CA THR A 53 -20.47 20.60 6.47
C THR A 53 -19.43 20.58 5.36
N PHE A 54 -18.63 21.65 5.21
CA PHE A 54 -17.57 21.69 4.20
C PHE A 54 -16.48 20.66 4.49
N GLY A 55 -16.05 20.58 5.75
CA GLY A 55 -15.05 19.59 6.18
C GLY A 55 -15.56 18.15 6.07
N PHE A 56 -16.88 17.93 6.25
CA PHE A 56 -17.49 16.63 6.01
C PHE A 56 -17.44 16.23 4.53
N ILE A 57 -17.71 17.16 3.60
CA ILE A 57 -17.60 16.89 2.17
C ILE A 57 -16.15 16.57 1.79
N GLU A 58 -15.18 17.35 2.29
CA GLU A 58 -13.76 17.06 2.06
C GLU A 58 -13.37 15.67 2.58
N LEU A 59 -13.78 15.30 3.80
CA LEU A 59 -13.56 13.96 4.34
C LEU A 59 -14.14 12.86 3.42
N CYS A 60 -15.36 13.03 2.94
CA CYS A 60 -15.98 12.09 2.02
C CYS A 60 -15.21 11.97 0.69
N VAL A 61 -14.74 13.09 0.14
CA VAL A 61 -13.95 13.11 -1.11
C VAL A 61 -12.61 12.40 -0.92
N PHE A 62 -11.89 12.69 0.17
CA PHE A 62 -10.62 12.03 0.52
C PHE A 62 -10.79 10.50 0.62
N VAL A 63 -11.80 10.05 1.35
CA VAL A 63 -12.10 8.61 1.48
C VAL A 63 -12.53 8.00 0.14
N ALA A 64 -13.29 8.72 -0.69
CA ALA A 64 -13.73 8.22 -1.99
C ALA A 64 -12.53 8.01 -2.96
N VAL A 65 -11.54 8.88 -2.96
CA VAL A 65 -10.32 8.73 -3.78
C VAL A 65 -9.58 7.45 -3.41
N LEU A 66 -9.38 7.20 -2.11
CA LEU A 66 -8.78 5.96 -1.60
C LEU A 66 -9.60 4.73 -1.99
N ALA A 67 -10.93 4.80 -1.84
CA ALA A 67 -11.82 3.70 -2.18
C ALA A 67 -11.72 3.34 -3.67
N ILE A 68 -11.60 4.32 -4.57
CA ILE A 68 -11.40 4.09 -6.01
C ILE A 68 -10.08 3.36 -6.25
N GLY A 69 -8.99 3.82 -5.64
CA GLY A 69 -7.68 3.17 -5.74
C GLY A 69 -7.70 1.73 -5.24
N TYR A 70 -8.33 1.50 -4.09
CA TYR A 70 -8.49 0.17 -3.50
C TYR A 70 -9.33 -0.76 -4.38
N VAL A 71 -10.49 -0.32 -4.85
CA VAL A 71 -11.37 -1.11 -5.74
C VAL A 71 -10.65 -1.45 -7.04
N TYR A 72 -9.86 -0.53 -7.60
CA TYR A 72 -9.07 -0.80 -8.80
C TYR A 72 -8.05 -1.93 -8.60
N ILE A 73 -7.32 -1.90 -7.48
CA ILE A 73 -6.32 -2.91 -7.12
C ILE A 73 -6.99 -4.25 -6.83
N TRP A 74 -8.11 -4.25 -6.10
CA TRP A 74 -8.91 -5.45 -5.86
C TRP A 74 -9.33 -6.09 -7.17
N ARG A 75 -9.92 -5.31 -8.10
CA ARG A 75 -10.35 -5.83 -9.40
C ARG A 75 -9.20 -6.39 -10.25
N LYS A 76 -7.97 -5.93 -10.04
CA LYS A 76 -6.78 -6.47 -10.71
C LYS A 76 -6.25 -7.78 -10.09
N GLY A 77 -6.84 -8.28 -9.00
CA GLY A 77 -6.37 -9.50 -8.33
C GLY A 77 -5.00 -9.33 -7.67
N ALA A 78 -4.55 -8.09 -7.46
CA ALA A 78 -3.23 -7.81 -6.90
C ALA A 78 -3.12 -8.16 -5.40
N LEU A 79 -4.25 -8.47 -4.76
CA LEU A 79 -4.32 -8.96 -3.38
C LEU A 79 -4.43 -10.49 -3.30
N GLU A 80 -4.51 -11.21 -4.42
CA GLU A 80 -4.47 -12.68 -4.41
C GLU A 80 -3.02 -13.16 -4.44
N TRP A 81 -2.64 -13.76 -3.32
CA TRP A 81 -1.35 -14.39 -3.10
C TRP A 81 -1.45 -15.84 -3.59
N ARG A 82 -0.71 -16.17 -4.65
CA ARG A 82 -0.47 -17.55 -5.08
C ARG A 82 1.01 -17.85 -5.01
#